data_AF-A0A8B6CB19-F1
#
_entry.id   AF-A0A8B6CB19-F1
#
_cell.length_a   1.000
_cell.length_b   1.000
_cell.length_c   1.000
_cell.angle_alpha   90.00
_cell.angle_beta   90.00
_cell.angle_gamma   90.00
#
_symmetry.space_group_name_H-M   'P 1'
#
loop_
_entity.id
_entity.type
_entity.pdbx_description
1 polymer ?
#
loop_
_entity_poly.entity_id
_entity_poly.type
_entity_poly.pdbx_seq_one_letter_code
_entity_poly.pdbx_strand_id
1 'polypeptide(L)'
;MKFLNKNAYIMIAAHGKNFCTSAKNVFMLILRNIVRVVVIDKVTDFLLFIGILVVVAASGAFAFLFFDGRITFLSSYTPTLNFYVVPIVLVIIGAYIIASAFFSVYGMAVDTLFLCFLEDLERNDGSADKPYYMSSQLMKIVGKKNVLARRDSR
;
A
#
# COMPACT_ATOMS: atom_id res chain seq x y z
N MET A 1 27.44 0.27 -4.48
CA MET A 1 27.23 0.34 -3.01
C MET A 1 28.03 1.48 -2.34
N LYS A 2 28.18 2.70 -2.91
CA LYS A 2 28.85 3.84 -2.23
C LYS A 2 28.27 5.24 -2.50
N PHE A 3 27.16 5.39 -3.24
CA PHE A 3 26.64 6.72 -3.63
C PHE A 3 25.17 7.01 -3.24
N LEU A 4 24.43 6.02 -2.74
CA LEU A 4 23.03 6.20 -2.32
C LEU A 4 22.87 7.01 -1.01
N ASN A 5 23.96 7.18 -0.25
CA ASN A 5 23.87 7.57 1.16
C ASN A 5 23.97 9.09 1.42
N LYS A 6 24.32 9.92 0.43
CA LYS A 6 24.43 11.38 0.63
C LYS A 6 23.15 12.11 0.23
N ASN A 7 22.53 11.72 -0.88
CA ASN A 7 21.34 12.40 -1.41
C ASN A 7 20.05 12.02 -0.65
N ALA A 8 19.92 10.75 -0.21
CA ALA A 8 18.82 10.33 0.67
C ALA A 8 18.91 10.98 2.05
N TYR A 9 20.14 11.12 2.58
CA TYR A 9 20.42 11.77 3.86
C TYR A 9 20.11 13.28 3.84
N ILE A 10 20.29 13.95 2.70
CA ILE A 10 19.95 15.38 2.52
C ILE A 10 18.43 15.58 2.39
N MET A 11 17.72 14.65 1.75
CA MET A 11 16.26 14.73 1.58
C MET A 11 15.50 14.54 2.91
N ILE A 12 16.01 13.68 3.79
CA ILE A 12 15.49 13.49 5.16
C ILE A 12 15.79 14.70 6.06
N ALA A 13 16.91 15.38 5.85
CA ALA A 13 17.29 16.57 6.62
C ALA A 13 16.52 17.84 6.23
N ALA A 14 15.80 17.85 5.10
CA ALA A 14 15.16 19.05 4.55
C ALA A 14 13.69 19.26 4.98
N HIS A 15 13.00 18.26 5.55
CA HIS A 15 11.54 18.30 5.75
C HIS A 15 11.06 18.66 7.19
N GLY A 16 11.54 19.78 7.74
CA GLY A 16 10.78 20.54 8.76
C GLY A 16 11.25 20.43 10.21
N LYS A 17 11.85 21.53 10.71
CA LYS A 17 12.35 21.70 12.08
C LYS A 17 11.18 21.74 13.09
N ASN A 18 11.24 20.83 14.08
CA ASN A 18 10.56 20.77 15.39
C ASN A 18 9.90 19.41 15.72
N PHE A 19 9.54 18.60 14.72
CA PHE A 19 9.14 17.17 14.89
C PHE A 19 10.29 16.18 14.60
N CYS A 20 11.31 16.67 13.88
CA CYS A 20 12.34 15.85 13.24
C CYS A 20 13.32 15.17 14.21
N THR A 21 13.65 15.73 15.38
CA THR A 21 14.70 15.15 16.25
C THR A 21 14.32 13.77 16.81
N SER A 22 13.05 13.65 17.15
CA SER A 22 12.40 12.49 17.72
C SER A 22 12.13 11.42 16.65
N ALA A 23 11.43 11.82 15.58
CA ALA A 23 11.27 11.02 14.37
C ALA A 23 12.62 10.52 13.83
N LYS A 24 13.67 11.34 13.88
CA LYS A 24 15.02 10.97 13.41
C LYS A 24 15.63 9.84 14.23
N ASN A 25 15.36 9.69 15.53
CA ASN A 25 15.93 8.61 16.35
C ASN A 25 15.25 7.26 16.08
N VAL A 26 13.92 7.24 16.04
CA VAL A 26 13.14 6.03 15.66
C VAL A 26 13.39 5.67 14.20
N PHE A 27 13.39 6.67 13.32
CA PHE A 27 13.77 6.50 11.92
C PHE A 27 15.24 6.09 11.80
N MET A 28 16.18 6.50 12.66
CA MET A 28 17.58 6.00 12.68
C MET A 28 17.64 4.51 13.08
N LEU A 29 16.82 4.10 14.04
CA LEU A 29 16.71 2.70 14.48
C LEU A 29 16.10 1.82 13.37
N ILE A 30 15.12 2.35 12.64
CA ILE A 30 14.52 1.71 11.46
C ILE A 30 15.50 1.76 10.27
N LEU A 31 16.23 2.86 10.06
CA LEU A 31 17.26 3.08 9.04
C LEU A 31 18.48 2.17 9.25
N ARG A 32 18.78 1.77 10.49
CA ARG A 32 19.78 0.71 10.76
C ARG A 32 19.38 -0.62 10.11
N ASN A 33 18.09 -0.81 9.83
CA ASN A 33 17.53 -1.87 8.99
C ASN A 33 16.79 -1.29 7.76
N ILE A 34 17.29 -0.19 7.18
CA ILE A 34 16.68 0.48 6.00
C ILE A 34 16.39 -0.51 4.88
N VAL A 35 17.23 -1.53 4.73
CA VAL A 35 17.07 -2.60 3.73
C VAL A 35 15.73 -3.30 3.88
N ARG A 36 15.30 -3.63 5.11
CA ARG A 36 14.03 -4.34 5.34
C ARG A 36 12.84 -3.43 5.04
N VAL A 37 12.91 -2.15 5.40
CA VAL A 37 11.82 -1.21 5.13
C VAL A 37 11.70 -0.90 3.64
N VAL A 38 12.82 -0.65 2.96
CA VAL A 38 12.84 -0.46 1.51
C VAL A 38 12.32 -1.72 0.81
N VAL A 39 12.65 -2.92 1.29
CA VAL A 39 12.10 -4.15 0.72
C VAL A 39 10.58 -4.22 0.91
N ILE A 40 10.04 -3.88 2.08
CA ILE A 40 8.59 -3.88 2.33
C ILE A 40 7.87 -2.85 1.45
N ASP A 41 8.44 -1.66 1.32
CA ASP A 41 7.95 -0.60 0.44
C ASP A 41 7.88 -1.07 -1.02
N LYS A 42 8.98 -1.64 -1.53
CA LYS A 42 9.02 -2.20 -2.89
C LYS A 42 8.11 -3.41 -3.08
N VAL A 43 7.92 -4.25 -2.07
CA VAL A 43 6.94 -5.34 -2.12
C VAL A 43 5.53 -4.77 -2.20
N THR A 44 5.23 -3.71 -1.46
CA THR A 44 3.92 -3.06 -1.49
C THR A 44 3.65 -2.46 -2.87
N ASP A 45 4.60 -1.69 -3.43
CA ASP A 45 4.50 -1.17 -4.80
C ASP A 45 4.24 -2.27 -5.83
N PHE A 46 4.97 -3.39 -5.71
CA PHE A 46 4.81 -4.54 -6.59
C PHE A 46 3.44 -5.20 -6.45
N LEU A 47 2.91 -5.33 -5.22
CA LEU A 47 1.58 -5.86 -4.96
C LEU A 47 0.49 -4.97 -5.56
N LEU A 48 0.61 -3.65 -5.46
CA LEU A 48 -0.32 -2.71 -6.07
C LEU A 48 -0.27 -2.79 -7.61
N PHE A 49 0.93 -2.93 -8.17
CA PHE A 49 1.10 -3.13 -9.61
C PHE A 49 0.44 -4.43 -10.10
N ILE A 50 0.64 -5.55 -9.39
CA ILE A 50 -0.05 -6.81 -9.70
C ILE A 50 -1.57 -6.61 -9.60
N GLY A 51 -2.04 -5.88 -8.60
CA GLY A 51 -3.45 -5.57 -8.42
C GLY A 51 -4.06 -4.88 -9.65
N ILE A 52 -3.39 -3.87 -10.20
CA ILE A 52 -3.81 -3.20 -11.44
C ILE A 52 -3.84 -4.20 -12.61
N LEU A 53 -2.78 -4.99 -12.79
CA LEU A 53 -2.70 -5.96 -13.89
C LEU A 53 -3.82 -7.00 -13.82
N VAL A 54 -4.11 -7.53 -12.63
CA VAL A 54 -5.18 -8.52 -12.43
C VAL A 54 -6.55 -7.92 -12.74
N VAL A 55 -6.84 -6.71 -12.27
CA VAL A 55 -8.12 -6.04 -12.54
C VAL A 55 -8.30 -5.78 -14.04
N VAL A 56 -7.27 -5.30 -14.72
CA VAL A 56 -7.30 -5.03 -16.17
C VAL A 56 -7.42 -6.33 -16.98
N ALA A 57 -6.66 -7.36 -16.61
CA ALA A 57 -6.73 -8.66 -17.29
C ALA A 57 -8.10 -9.34 -17.08
N ALA A 58 -8.64 -9.33 -15.85
CA ALA A 58 -9.93 -9.94 -15.54
C ALA A 58 -11.08 -9.20 -16.24
N SER A 59 -11.09 -7.86 -16.21
CA SER A 59 -12.09 -7.05 -16.91
C SER A 59 -12.00 -7.21 -18.44
N GLY A 60 -10.80 -7.27 -18.99
CA GLY A 60 -10.57 -7.55 -20.41
C GLY A 60 -11.02 -8.96 -20.82
N ALA A 61 -10.71 -9.98 -20.02
CA ALA A 61 -11.16 -11.35 -20.25
C ALA A 61 -12.69 -11.48 -20.15
N PHE A 62 -13.30 -10.81 -19.16
CA PHE A 62 -14.75 -10.76 -19.03
C PHE A 62 -15.42 -10.08 -20.23
N ALA A 63 -14.89 -8.93 -20.66
CA ALA A 63 -15.36 -8.25 -21.86
C ALA A 63 -15.22 -9.12 -23.12
N PHE A 64 -14.09 -9.81 -23.27
CA PHE A 64 -13.87 -10.75 -24.36
C PHE A 64 -14.92 -11.87 -24.36
N LEU A 65 -15.15 -12.54 -23.22
CA LEU A 65 -16.15 -13.62 -23.13
C LEU A 65 -17.59 -13.13 -23.39
N PHE A 66 -17.91 -11.90 -22.98
CA PHE A 66 -19.21 -11.29 -23.20
C PHE A 66 -19.44 -10.94 -24.69
N PHE A 67 -18.46 -10.30 -25.34
CA PHE A 67 -18.57 -9.86 -26.74
C PHE A 67 -18.26 -10.97 -27.77
N ASP A 68 -17.50 -12.00 -27.42
CA ASP A 68 -17.28 -13.23 -28.23
C ASP A 68 -18.54 -14.11 -28.27
N GLY A 69 -19.59 -13.78 -27.51
CA GLY A 69 -20.89 -14.46 -27.59
C GLY A 69 -20.92 -15.85 -26.96
N ARG A 70 -19.95 -16.18 -26.10
CA ARG A 70 -19.89 -17.48 -25.38
C ARG A 70 -20.96 -17.63 -24.30
N ILE A 71 -21.62 -16.53 -23.91
CA ILE A 71 -22.68 -16.52 -22.89
C ILE A 71 -24.04 -16.58 -23.59
N THR A 72 -24.57 -17.79 -23.73
CA THR A 72 -25.85 -18.12 -24.40
C THR A 72 -27.08 -17.39 -23.85
N PHE A 73 -27.00 -16.84 -22.63
CA PHE A 73 -28.09 -16.12 -21.97
C PHE A 73 -28.31 -14.69 -22.50
N LEU A 74 -27.31 -14.10 -23.19
CA LEU A 74 -27.35 -12.72 -23.68
C LEU A 74 -27.22 -12.60 -25.20
N SER A 75 -27.14 -13.73 -25.92
CA SER A 75 -27.07 -13.78 -27.39
C SER A 75 -28.28 -13.14 -28.09
N SER A 76 -29.42 -12.97 -27.41
CA SER A 76 -30.59 -12.23 -27.96
C SER A 76 -30.40 -10.71 -27.99
N TYR A 77 -29.43 -10.17 -27.23
CA TYR A 77 -29.13 -8.74 -27.16
C TYR A 77 -27.81 -8.36 -27.86
N THR A 78 -27.12 -9.33 -28.48
CA THR A 78 -25.87 -9.06 -29.21
C THR A 78 -26.18 -8.66 -30.65
N PRO A 79 -26.07 -7.37 -31.03
CA PRO A 79 -26.12 -6.98 -32.43
C PRO A 79 -24.90 -7.56 -33.17
N THR A 80 -25.07 -7.82 -34.46
CA THR A 80 -23.98 -8.24 -35.37
C THR A 80 -22.95 -7.11 -35.52
N LEU A 81 -22.03 -7.03 -34.55
CA LEU A 81 -20.97 -6.03 -34.52
C LEU A 81 -19.84 -6.47 -35.46
N ASN A 82 -19.65 -5.72 -36.56
CA ASN A 82 -18.49 -5.88 -37.44
C ASN A 82 -17.14 -5.61 -36.72
N PHE A 83 -17.16 -4.92 -35.58
CA PHE A 83 -15.98 -4.56 -34.78
C PHE A 83 -16.19 -4.77 -33.27
N TYR A 84 -16.20 -6.04 -32.82
CA TYR A 84 -16.28 -6.40 -31.39
C TYR A 84 -15.05 -5.99 -30.56
N VAL A 85 -13.91 -5.71 -31.21
CA VAL A 85 -12.66 -5.29 -30.56
C VAL A 85 -12.76 -3.88 -29.96
N VAL A 86 -13.52 -2.98 -30.59
CA VAL A 86 -13.65 -1.57 -30.15
C VAL A 86 -14.22 -1.45 -28.72
N PRO A 87 -15.37 -2.07 -28.38
CA PRO A 87 -15.88 -2.02 -27.02
C PRO A 87 -14.98 -2.73 -26.00
N ILE A 88 -14.26 -3.79 -26.39
CA ILE A 88 -13.30 -4.47 -25.50
C ILE A 88 -12.13 -3.54 -25.13
N VAL A 89 -11.57 -2.83 -26.12
CA VAL A 89 -10.50 -1.85 -25.89
C VAL A 89 -10.98 -0.72 -24.98
N LEU A 90 -12.21 -0.23 -25.18
CA LEU A 90 -12.80 0.79 -24.29
C LEU A 90 -12.95 0.29 -22.84
N VAL A 91 -13.39 -0.95 -22.64
CA VAL A 91 -13.49 -1.54 -21.29
C VAL A 91 -12.11 -1.67 -20.64
N ILE A 92 -11.09 -2.13 -21.38
CA ILE A 92 -9.71 -2.25 -20.87
C ILE A 92 -9.15 -0.89 -20.45
N ILE A 93 -9.33 0.15 -21.28
CA ILE A 93 -8.87 1.51 -20.97
C ILE A 93 -9.61 2.07 -19.75
N GLY A 94 -10.95 1.92 -19.72
CA GLY A 94 -11.77 2.37 -18.59
C GLY A 94 -11.39 1.67 -17.29
N ALA A 95 -11.21 0.35 -17.32
CA ALA A 95 -10.79 -0.44 -16.18
C ALA A 95 -9.38 -0.06 -15.69
N TYR A 96 -8.44 0.23 -16.60
CA TYR A 96 -7.11 0.70 -16.24
C TYR A 96 -7.15 2.05 -15.53
N ILE A 97 -7.91 3.03 -16.04
CA ILE A 97 -8.05 4.35 -15.41
C ILE A 97 -8.63 4.20 -14.01
N ILE A 98 -9.74 3.47 -13.88
CA ILE A 98 -10.41 3.25 -12.58
C ILE A 98 -9.46 2.54 -11.61
N ALA A 99 -8.84 1.43 -12.03
CA ALA A 99 -7.89 0.70 -11.20
C ALA A 99 -6.73 1.60 -10.76
N SER A 100 -6.12 2.35 -11.68
CA SER A 100 -5.01 3.25 -11.35
C SER A 100 -5.41 4.31 -10.31
N ALA A 101 -6.61 4.88 -10.42
CA ALA A 101 -7.11 5.87 -9.47
C ALA A 101 -7.31 5.25 -8.08
N PHE A 102 -7.94 4.07 -7.99
CA PHE A 102 -8.13 3.37 -6.72
C PHE A 102 -6.80 2.95 -6.07
N PHE A 103 -5.89 2.36 -6.84
CA PHE A 103 -4.58 1.94 -6.34
C PHE A 103 -3.69 3.13 -5.95
N SER A 104 -3.83 4.29 -6.59
CA SER A 104 -3.14 5.52 -6.17
C SER A 104 -3.58 6.00 -4.79
N VAL A 105 -4.90 5.99 -4.50
CA VAL A 105 -5.42 6.37 -3.18
C VAL A 105 -4.99 5.35 -2.14
N TYR A 106 -4.98 4.05 -2.50
CA TYR A 106 -4.48 3.00 -1.62
C TYR A 106 -3.01 3.23 -1.24
N GLY A 107 -2.14 3.55 -2.21
CA GLY A 107 -0.73 3.87 -1.94
C GLY A 107 -0.57 5.02 -0.95
N MET A 108 -1.31 6.12 -1.16
CA MET A 108 -1.29 7.27 -0.24
C MET A 108 -1.78 6.91 1.18
N ALA A 109 -2.78 6.04 1.29
CA ALA A 109 -3.25 5.55 2.58
C ALA A 109 -2.18 4.71 3.29
N VAL A 110 -1.43 3.88 2.56
CA VAL A 110 -0.31 3.11 3.12
C VAL A 110 0.79 4.04 3.64
N ASP A 111 1.17 5.06 2.88
CA ASP A 111 2.15 6.07 3.33
C ASP A 111 1.70 6.78 4.60
N THR A 112 0.42 7.16 4.66
CA THR A 112 -0.17 7.82 5.82
C THR A 112 -0.16 6.90 7.04
N LEU A 113 -0.56 5.63 6.87
CA LEU A 113 -0.51 4.64 7.94
C LEU A 113 0.91 4.41 8.44
N PHE A 114 1.89 4.41 7.53
CA PHE A 114 3.30 4.32 7.89
C PHE A 114 3.74 5.53 8.73
N LEU A 115 3.35 6.75 8.34
CA LEU A 115 3.61 7.96 9.13
C LEU A 115 2.94 7.93 10.50
N CYS A 116 1.66 7.54 10.58
CA CYS A 116 0.93 7.40 11.84
C CYS A 116 1.61 6.36 12.75
N PHE A 117 2.09 5.26 12.18
CA PHE A 117 2.86 4.26 12.91
C PHE A 117 4.19 4.82 13.46
N LEU A 118 4.88 5.66 12.69
CA LEU A 118 6.09 6.33 13.17
C LEU A 118 5.80 7.32 14.30
N GLU A 119 4.69 8.06 14.20
CA GLU A 119 4.23 8.96 15.28
C GLU A 119 3.88 8.16 16.55
N ASP A 120 3.19 7.03 16.40
CA ASP A 120 2.85 6.14 17.51
C ASP A 120 4.10 5.60 18.21
N LEU A 121 5.14 5.22 17.46
CA LEU A 121 6.41 4.77 18.02
C LEU A 121 7.14 5.83 18.85
N GLU A 122 6.92 7.11 18.52
CA GLU A 122 7.58 8.24 19.16
C GLU A 122 6.81 8.75 20.38
N ARG A 123 5.49 8.87 20.26
CA ARG A 123 4.65 9.38 21.34
C ARG A 123 4.43 8.37 22.44
N ASN A 124 4.48 7.09 22.10
CA ASN A 124 4.18 6.00 23.01
C ASN A 124 5.45 5.17 23.31
N ASP A 125 5.57 4.73 24.55
CA ASP A 125 6.70 3.92 25.03
C ASP A 125 6.26 2.48 25.36
N GLY A 126 4.96 2.19 25.22
CA GLY A 126 4.36 0.92 25.58
C GLY A 126 4.03 0.79 27.07
N SER A 127 4.17 1.87 27.86
CA SER A 127 3.73 1.90 29.26
C SER A 127 2.20 1.85 29.39
N ALA A 128 1.70 1.63 30.62
CA ALA A 128 0.26 1.67 30.88
C ALA A 128 -0.36 3.06 30.61
N ASP A 129 0.44 4.12 30.76
CA ASP A 129 -0.01 5.50 30.53
C ASP A 129 0.10 5.90 29.05
N LYS A 130 1.02 5.28 28.28
CA LYS A 130 1.27 5.56 26.86
C LYS A 130 1.51 4.28 26.06
N PRO A 131 0.46 3.45 25.84
CA PRO A 131 0.57 2.23 25.07
C PRO A 131 0.74 2.53 23.57
N TYR A 132 1.44 1.66 22.84
CA TYR A 132 1.44 1.67 21.38
C TYR A 132 0.04 1.34 20.84
N TYR A 133 -0.44 2.13 19.89
CA TYR A 133 -1.73 1.94 19.22
C TYR A 133 -1.62 1.19 17.88
N MET A 134 -0.41 0.95 17.38
CA MET A 134 -0.15 0.15 16.19
C MET A 134 -0.70 -1.28 16.27
N SER A 135 -0.90 -1.91 15.10
CA SER A 135 -1.41 -3.28 15.05
C SER A 135 -0.46 -4.30 15.71
N SER A 136 -1.02 -5.36 16.30
CA SER A 136 -0.24 -6.42 16.97
C SER A 136 0.76 -7.12 16.05
N GLN A 137 0.45 -7.21 14.75
CA GLN A 137 1.37 -7.78 13.75
C GLN A 137 2.57 -6.86 13.55
N LEU A 138 2.32 -5.55 13.39
CA LEU A 138 3.37 -4.57 13.20
C LEU A 138 4.24 -4.43 14.45
N MET A 139 3.63 -4.49 15.63
CA MET A 139 4.33 -4.52 16.92
C MET A 139 5.30 -5.71 17.03
N LYS A 140 4.87 -6.90 16.59
CA LYS A 140 5.73 -8.10 16.52
C LYS A 140 6.86 -7.94 15.50
N ILE A 141 6.59 -7.39 14.31
CA ILE A 141 7.60 -7.16 13.26
C ILE A 141 8.69 -6.21 13.76
N VAL A 142 8.32 -5.23 14.58
CA VAL A 142 9.20 -4.17 15.10
C VAL A 142 9.82 -4.56 16.46
N GLY A 143 9.35 -5.66 17.07
CA GLY A 143 9.86 -6.14 18.35
C GLY A 143 9.46 -5.28 19.55
N LYS A 144 8.36 -4.52 19.43
CA LYS A 144 7.76 -3.75 20.53
C LYS A 144 6.61 -4.52 21.16
N LYS A 145 6.27 -4.20 22.41
CA LYS A 145 5.12 -4.75 23.13
C LYS A 145 4.59 -3.70 24.09
N ASN A 146 3.28 -3.63 24.23
CA ASN A 146 2.68 -2.91 25.35
C ASN A 146 2.86 -3.72 26.63
N VAL A 147 3.26 -3.03 27.70
CA VAL A 147 3.17 -3.53 29.05
C VAL A 147 1.67 -3.62 29.35
N LEU A 148 1.11 -4.81 29.16
CA LEU A 148 -0.26 -5.10 29.55
C LEU A 148 -0.37 -4.73 31.03
N ALA A 149 -1.16 -3.69 31.36
CA ALA A 149 -1.69 -3.57 32.70
C ALA A 149 -2.33 -4.94 32.99
N ARG A 150 -1.80 -5.65 33.98
CA ARG A 150 -2.38 -6.90 34.46
C ARG A 150 -3.88 -6.66 34.55
N ARG A 151 -4.65 -7.33 33.69
CA ARG A 151 -6.04 -7.61 34.03
C ARG A 151 -5.91 -8.57 35.20
N ASP A 152 -5.88 -8.01 36.41
CA ASP A 152 -5.99 -8.77 37.63
C ASP A 152 -7.21 -9.67 37.45
N SER A 153 -6.93 -10.95 37.38
CA SER A 153 -7.92 -12.00 37.42
C SER A 153 -8.57 -11.90 38.80
N ARG A 154 -9.82 -11.45 38.83
CA ARG A 154 -10.76 -11.76 39.90
C ARG A 154 -12.02 -12.31 39.28
#